data_AF-H4FBN4-F1
#
_entry.id   AF-H4FBN4-F1
#
_cell.length_a   1.000
_cell.length_b   1.000
_cell.length_c   1.000
_cell.angle_alpha   90.00
_cell.angle_beta   90.00
_cell.angle_gamma   90.00
#
_symmetry.space_group_name_H-M   'P 1'
#
loop_
_entity.id
_entity.type
_entity.pdbx_description
1 polymer ?
#
loop_
_entity_poly.entity_id
_entity_poly.type
_entity_poly.pdbx_seq_one_letter_code
_entity_poly.pdbx_strand_id
1 'polypeptide(L)' 'MGLGPYGRGTGSVTLAAARTKAEEVRAILGRGGDPFAEMGERKDRVKPVTFGEMAEALMKSKEAGWKNPKHADQWRMTLR' A
#
# COMPACT_ATOMS: atom_id res chain seq x y z
N MET A 1 10.11 -12.47 -14.09
CA MET A 1 9.85 -11.60 -12.92
C MET A 1 11.18 -11.08 -12.40
N GLY A 2 11.34 -9.77 -12.20
CA GLY A 2 12.55 -9.19 -11.58
C GLY A 2 12.45 -9.15 -10.06
N LEU A 3 13.55 -9.48 -9.36
CA LEU A 3 13.61 -9.52 -7.88
C LEU A 3 14.15 -8.23 -7.25
N GLY A 4 14.51 -7.24 -8.09
CA GLY A 4 15.10 -5.96 -7.71
C GLY A 4 16.54 -5.79 -8.18
N PRO A 5 17.05 -4.56 -8.23
CA PRO A 5 18.43 -4.26 -8.66
C PRO A 5 19.44 -4.60 -7.55
N TYR A 6 20.63 -5.08 -7.94
CA TYR A 6 21.76 -5.26 -7.03
C TYR A 6 22.50 -3.91 -6.82
N GLY A 7 22.89 -3.55 -5.59
CA GLY A 7 23.66 -2.32 -5.33
C GLY A 7 23.59 -1.78 -3.91
N ARG A 8 23.89 -0.48 -3.74
CA ARG A 8 23.84 0.28 -2.46
C ARG A 8 22.85 1.46 -2.48
N GLY A 9 21.88 1.45 -3.40
CA GLY A 9 20.85 2.49 -3.50
C GLY A 9 19.60 2.17 -2.66
N THR A 10 18.67 3.13 -2.59
CA THR A 10 17.39 3.06 -1.85
C THR A 10 16.38 2.01 -2.35
N GLY A 11 16.75 1.18 -3.31
CA GLY A 11 15.95 0.05 -3.79
C GLY A 11 16.78 -1.20 -4.08
N SER A 12 17.97 -1.30 -3.48
CA SER A 12 18.89 -2.40 -3.75
C SER A 12 18.56 -3.68 -2.98
N VAL A 13 18.71 -4.82 -3.65
CA VAL A 13 18.47 -6.15 -3.10
C VAL A 13 19.80 -6.89 -2.99
N THR A 14 20.09 -7.41 -1.80
CA THR A 14 21.29 -8.21 -1.57
C THR A 14 21.16 -9.58 -2.25
N LEU A 15 22.28 -10.24 -2.53
CA LEU A 15 22.26 -11.60 -3.10
C LEU A 15 21.50 -12.59 -2.19
N ALA A 16 21.66 -12.47 -0.88
CA ALA A 16 20.94 -13.28 0.10
C ALA A 16 19.43 -13.06 -0.01
N ALA A 17 18.97 -11.80 -0.01
CA ALA A 17 17.56 -11.49 -0.14
C ALA A 17 16.97 -11.96 -1.49
N ALA A 18 17.73 -11.83 -2.58
CA ALA A 18 17.31 -12.34 -3.89
C ALA A 18 17.11 -13.87 -3.89
N ARG A 19 17.98 -14.62 -3.19
CA ARG A 19 17.83 -16.08 -3.05
C ARG A 19 16.56 -16.45 -2.28
N THR A 20 16.32 -15.79 -1.15
CA THR A 20 15.09 -15.99 -0.36
C THR A 20 13.83 -15.71 -1.18
N LYS A 21 13.79 -14.58 -1.91
CA LYS A 21 12.65 -14.27 -2.80
C LYS A 21 12.48 -15.30 -3.92
N ALA A 22 13.58 -15.83 -4.47
CA ALA A 22 13.52 -16.86 -5.50
C ALA A 22 12.96 -18.18 -4.96
N GLU A 23 13.32 -18.58 -3.74
CA GLU A 23 12.76 -19.75 -3.06
C GLU A 23 11.26 -19.59 -2.80
N GLU A 24 10.83 -18.42 -2.32
CA GLU A 24 9.41 -18.11 -2.14
C GLU A 24 8.64 -18.23 -3.46
N VAL A 25 9.15 -17.64 -4.55
CA VAL A 25 8.53 -17.75 -5.88
C VAL A 25 8.39 -19.21 -6.32
N ARG A 26 9.44 -20.02 -6.14
CA ARG A 26 9.38 -21.45 -6.48
C ARG A 26 8.36 -22.20 -5.62
N ALA A 27 8.27 -21.89 -4.34
CA ALA A 27 7.27 -22.49 -3.44
C ALA A 27 5.84 -22.12 -3.85
N ILE A 28 5.61 -20.89 -4.33
CA ILE A 28 4.31 -20.45 -4.86
C ILE A 28 3.96 -21.20 -6.15
N LEU A 29 4.90 -21.28 -7.08
CA LEU A 29 4.69 -22.01 -8.34
C LEU A 29 4.50 -23.50 -8.11
N GLY A 30 5.22 -24.10 -7.15
CA GLY A 30 5.14 -25.53 -6.83
C GLY A 30 3.77 -25.97 -6.30
N ARG A 31 3.01 -25.05 -5.70
CA ARG A 31 1.61 -25.29 -5.29
C ARG A 31 0.57 -24.83 -6.33
N GLY A 32 1.02 -24.38 -7.51
CA GLY A 32 0.15 -23.88 -8.57
C GLY A 32 -0.40 -22.46 -8.35
N GLY A 33 0.18 -21.69 -7.43
CA GLY A 33 -0.24 -20.32 -7.12
C GLY A 33 0.38 -19.27 -8.06
N ASP A 34 -0.04 -18.01 -7.89
CA ASP A 34 0.50 -16.88 -8.64
C ASP A 34 1.50 -16.06 -7.79
N PRO A 35 2.81 -16.08 -8.10
CA PRO A 35 3.79 -15.28 -7.37
C PRO A 35 3.57 -13.78 -7.46
N PHE A 36 2.81 -13.27 -8.44
CA PHE A 36 2.51 -11.85 -8.53
C PHE A 36 1.49 -11.37 -7.51
N ALA A 37 0.51 -12.22 -7.19
CA ALA A 37 -0.51 -11.95 -6.19
C ALA A 37 -0.12 -12.45 -4.78
N GLU A 38 0.67 -13.51 -4.70
CA GLU A 38 0.82 -14.26 -3.45
C GLU A 38 2.08 -13.97 -2.63
N MET A 39 3.10 -13.35 -3.24
CA MET A 39 4.34 -13.01 -2.57
C MET A 39 4.10 -12.04 -1.41
N GLY A 40 4.69 -12.31 -0.25
CA GLY A 40 4.46 -11.54 1.00
C GLY A 40 4.70 -10.04 0.82
N GLU A 41 5.84 -9.67 0.23
CA GLU A 41 6.17 -8.26 -0.05
C GLU A 41 5.12 -7.52 -0.89
N ARG A 42 4.32 -8.24 -1.70
CA ARG A 42 3.30 -7.66 -2.56
C ARG A 42 1.93 -7.61 -1.89
N LYS A 43 1.64 -8.59 -1.04
CA LYS A 43 0.46 -8.59 -0.17
C LYS A 43 0.55 -7.48 0.88
N ASP A 44 1.73 -7.31 1.46
CA ASP A 44 1.98 -6.39 2.57
C ASP A 44 2.28 -4.95 2.12
N ARG A 45 2.30 -4.71 0.80
CA ARG A 45 2.30 -3.34 0.27
C ARG A 45 1.01 -2.67 0.72
N VAL A 46 1.13 -1.85 1.76
CA VAL A 46 0.09 -0.94 2.23
C VAL A 46 -0.49 -0.25 1.00
N LYS A 47 -1.78 -0.48 0.74
CA LYS A 47 -2.48 0.22 -0.33
C LYS A 47 -2.30 1.72 -0.06
N PRO A 48 -1.77 2.50 -1.01
CA PRO A 48 -1.66 3.93 -0.80
C PRO A 48 -3.05 4.47 -0.49
N VAL A 49 -3.20 5.14 0.65
CA VAL A 49 -4.46 5.78 1.01
C VAL A 49 -4.74 6.84 -0.05
N THR A 50 -5.91 6.78 -0.66
CA THR A 50 -6.31 7.76 -1.67
C THR A 50 -6.55 9.12 -1.02
N PHE A 51 -6.48 10.19 -1.81
CA PHE A 51 -6.81 11.53 -1.32
C PHE A 51 -8.23 11.58 -0.74
N GLY A 52 -9.20 10.88 -1.36
CA GLY A 52 -10.58 10.80 -0.88
C GLY A 52 -10.69 10.14 0.50
N GLU A 53 -10.07 8.97 0.68
CA GLU A 53 -10.06 8.27 1.98
C GLU A 53 -9.39 9.11 3.07
N MET A 54 -8.30 9.82 2.75
CA MET A 54 -7.66 10.75 3.66
C MET A 54 -8.55 11.95 4.00
N ALA A 55 -9.24 12.52 3.01
CA ALA A 55 -10.15 13.65 3.20
C ALA A 55 -11.34 13.26 4.09
N GLU A 56 -11.92 12.08 3.91
CA GLU A 56 -12.99 11.54 4.76
C GLU A 56 -12.52 11.31 6.20
N ALA A 57 -11.35 10.68 6.38
CA ALA A 57 -10.76 10.48 7.70
C ALA A 57 -10.51 11.81 8.43
N LEU A 58 -10.03 12.83 7.69
CA LEU A 58 -9.82 14.16 8.22
C LEU A 58 -11.14 14.85 8.59
N MET A 59 -12.17 14.76 7.77
CA MET A 59 -13.50 15.29 8.08
C MET A 59 -14.04 14.67 9.37
N LYS A 60 -14.02 13.34 9.50
CA LYS A 60 -14.46 12.62 10.70
C LYS A 60 -13.69 13.05 11.96
N SER A 61 -12.37 13.28 11.84
CA SER A 61 -11.56 13.77 12.96
C SER A 61 -11.92 15.20 13.40
N LYS A 62 -12.39 16.04 12.47
CA LYS A 62 -12.72 17.45 12.70
C LYS A 62 -14.19 17.70 13.04
N GLU A 63 -15.07 16.74 12.77
CA GLU A 63 -16.52 16.84 13.02
C GLU A 63 -16.87 17.27 14.45
N ALA A 64 -16.13 16.77 15.46
CA ALA A 64 -16.35 17.13 16.86
C ALA A 64 -16.07 18.62 17.17
N GLY A 65 -15.29 19.31 16.34
CA GLY A 65 -14.98 20.74 16.47
C GLY A 65 -15.90 21.67 15.68
N TRP A 66 -16.83 21.13 14.88
CA TRP A 66 -17.69 21.93 14.02
C TRP A 66 -18.89 22.47 14.80
N LYS A 67 -18.84 23.76 15.11
CA LYS A 67 -19.91 24.47 15.83
C LYS A 67 -21.17 24.70 15.00
N ASN A 68 -21.09 24.59 13.66
CA ASN A 68 -22.22 24.84 12.77
C ASN A 68 -22.28 23.78 11.66
N PRO A 69 -23.42 23.06 11.55
CA PRO A 69 -23.59 21.95 10.61
C PRO A 69 -23.43 22.35 9.14
N LYS A 70 -23.67 23.62 8.77
CA LYS A 70 -23.49 24.08 7.39
C LYS A 70 -22.04 24.00 6.89
N HIS A 71 -21.06 24.19 7.78
CA HIS A 71 -19.65 24.07 7.38
C HIS A 71 -19.28 22.62 7.10
N ALA A 72 -19.90 21.65 7.77
CA ALA A 72 -19.70 20.23 7.48
C ALA A 72 -20.11 19.90 6.04
N ASP A 73 -21.30 20.35 5.65
CA ASP A 73 -21.86 20.05 4.33
C ASP A 73 -21.11 20.79 3.22
N GLN A 74 -20.62 22.00 3.48
CA GLN A 74 -19.78 22.72 2.53
C GLN A 74 -18.47 21.99 2.23
N TRP A 75 -17.80 21.46 3.27
CA TRP A 75 -16.56 20.70 3.09
C TRP A 75 -16.78 19.39 2.32
N ARG A 76 -17.88 18.68 2.61
CA ARG A 76 -18.26 17.47 1.87
C ARG A 76 -18.56 17.75 0.39
N MET A 77 -19.18 18.89 0.09
CA MET A 77 -19.48 19.32 -1.28
C MET A 77 -18.21 19.70 -2.07
N THR A 78 -17.18 20.24 -1.43
CA THR A 78 -15.96 20.70 -2.11
C THR A 78 -14.86 19.65 -2.24
N LEU A 79 -14.93 18.57 -1.46
CA LEU A 79 -13.91 17.50 -1.42
C LEU A 79 -14.35 16.21 -2.11
N ARG A 80 -15.59 16.16 -2.62
CA ARG A 80 -16.13 15.10 -3.46
C ARG A 80 -15.96 15.45 -4.94
#